data_AF-A0A5E7LM80-F1
#
_entry.id   AF-A0A5E7LM80-F1
#
_cell.length_a   1.000
_cell.length_b   1.000
_cell.length_c   1.000
_cell.angle_alpha   90.00
_cell.angle_beta   90.00
_cell.angle_gamma   90.00
#
_symmetry.space_group_name_H-M   'P 1'
#
loop_
_entity.id
_entity.type
_entity.pdbx_description
1 polymer ?
#
loop_
_entity_poly.entity_id
_entity_poly.type
_entity_poly.pdbx_seq_one_letter_code
_entity_poly.pdbx_strand_id
1 'polypeptide(L)'
;MTIIAVQTVKIPSLGASSPLRHISYRPDIDGLRAIAVLAVLIFHAFPTVLDGGFVGVDIFFVISGYLISKVILTTLEKETFSIADFYSRRIRRIFPALITVLASCLVFGWNTMLADDLALLAKHVLGGGDICI
;
A
#
# COMPACT_ATOMS: atom_id res chain seq x y z
N MET A 1 -0.93 -62.63 -3.38
CA MET A 1 -1.26 -62.91 -1.97
C MET A 1 0.07 -63.13 -1.28
N THR A 2 0.69 -62.15 -0.64
CA THR A 2 0.29 -61.69 0.70
C THR A 2 0.77 -60.25 0.92
N ILE A 3 -0.20 -59.35 0.99
CA ILE A 3 -0.11 -58.02 1.63
C ILE A 3 -0.15 -58.27 3.16
N ILE A 4 0.29 -57.28 3.96
CA ILE A 4 0.08 -57.08 5.42
C ILE A 4 1.29 -57.43 6.31
N ALA A 5 2.03 -56.39 6.73
CA ALA A 5 2.46 -56.12 8.13
C ALA A 5 3.67 -55.16 8.19
N VAL A 6 3.53 -53.92 7.71
CA VAL A 6 4.42 -52.81 8.10
C VAL A 6 3.55 -51.66 8.59
N GLN A 7 2.86 -51.87 9.70
CA GLN A 7 2.14 -50.84 10.44
C GLN A 7 2.58 -50.96 11.89
N THR A 8 3.37 -49.98 12.37
CA THR A 8 3.40 -49.45 13.76
C THR A 8 4.63 -48.56 13.98
N VAL A 9 4.89 -47.61 13.06
CA VAL A 9 5.52 -46.36 13.52
C VAL A 9 4.44 -45.59 14.26
N LYS A 10 4.49 -45.64 15.58
CA LYS A 10 3.67 -44.82 16.47
C LYS A 10 4.16 -43.38 16.33
N ILE A 11 3.54 -42.64 15.40
CA ILE A 11 3.75 -41.20 15.25
C ILE A 11 3.18 -40.56 16.53
N PRO A 12 3.99 -39.89 17.37
CA PRO A 12 3.45 -39.07 18.44
C PRO A 12 2.53 -38.04 17.80
N SER A 13 1.31 -37.93 18.32
CA SER A 13 0.38 -36.88 17.93
C SER A 13 1.06 -35.53 18.15
N LEU A 14 1.59 -34.93 17.09
CA LEU A 14 2.03 -33.53 17.06
C LEU A 14 0.78 -32.64 17.08
N GLY A 15 0.08 -32.69 18.22
CA GLY A 15 -0.81 -31.64 18.67
C GLY A 15 0.02 -30.42 19.00
N ALA A 16 0.35 -29.65 17.96
CA ALA A 16 0.72 -28.25 18.06
C ALA A 16 0.58 -27.67 16.66
N SER A 17 -0.67 -27.47 16.21
CA SER A 17 -0.97 -26.39 15.29
C SER A 17 -0.47 -25.12 15.96
N SER A 18 0.76 -24.73 15.62
CA SER A 18 1.36 -23.48 16.05
C SER A 18 0.33 -22.40 15.73
N PRO A 19 -0.19 -21.64 16.71
CA PRO A 19 -1.08 -20.54 16.39
C PRO A 19 -0.27 -19.62 15.49
N LEU A 20 -0.71 -19.51 14.22
CA LEU A 20 -0.14 -18.59 13.25
C LEU A 20 0.03 -17.25 13.98
N ARG A 21 1.28 -16.88 14.23
CA ARG A 21 1.65 -15.76 15.09
C ARG A 21 0.95 -14.53 14.53
N HIS A 22 -0.13 -14.12 15.19
CA HIS A 22 -0.89 -12.93 14.87
C HIS A 22 0.13 -11.78 14.85
N ILE A 23 0.41 -11.22 13.68
CA ILE A 23 1.17 -9.98 13.58
C ILE A 23 0.42 -9.03 14.51
N SER A 24 1.11 -8.53 15.54
CA SER A 24 0.50 -7.70 16.57
C SER A 24 0.06 -6.41 15.90
N TYR A 25 -1.19 -6.42 15.43
CA TYR A 25 -1.83 -5.30 14.77
C TYR A 25 -1.97 -4.20 15.83
N ARG A 26 -1.45 -3.02 15.49
CA ARG A 26 -1.42 -1.86 16.37
C ARG A 26 -2.50 -0.87 15.92
N PRO A 27 -3.74 -1.02 16.42
CA PRO A 27 -4.87 -0.19 15.98
C PRO A 27 -4.69 1.28 16.34
N ASP A 28 -3.86 1.58 17.35
CA ASP A 28 -3.43 2.92 17.74
C ASP A 28 -2.81 3.70 16.58
N ILE A 29 -1.89 3.09 15.83
CA ILE A 29 -1.20 3.75 14.72
C ILE A 29 -2.09 3.87 13.48
N ASP A 30 -2.90 2.85 13.21
CA ASP A 30 -3.88 2.90 12.11
C ASP A 30 -4.99 3.94 12.38
N GLY A 31 -5.36 4.17 13.65
CA GLY A 31 -6.26 5.23 14.07
C GLY A 31 -5.67 6.63 13.85
N LEU A 32 -4.38 6.83 14.18
CA LEU A 32 -3.70 8.10 13.89
C LEU A 32 -3.64 8.38 12.38
N ARG A 33 -3.44 7.34 11.56
CA ARG A 33 -3.52 7.45 10.11
C ARG A 33 -4.93 7.84 9.64
N ALA A 34 -5.98 7.30 10.25
CA ALA A 34 -7.36 7.66 9.92
C ALA A 34 -7.67 9.13 10.25
N ILE A 35 -7.14 9.65 11.36
CA ILE A 35 -7.26 11.07 11.72
C ILE A 35 -6.56 11.95 10.68
N ALA A 36 -5.36 11.56 10.24
CA ALA A 36 -4.63 12.28 9.19
C ALA A 36 -5.42 12.33 7.88
N VAL A 37 -6.01 11.21 7.45
CA VAL A 37 -6.88 11.16 6.26
C VAL A 37 -8.13 12.04 6.45
N LEU A 38 -8.74 12.01 7.63
CA LEU A 38 -9.91 12.84 7.93
C LEU A 38 -9.59 14.33 7.81
N ALA A 39 -8.43 14.77 8.30
CA ALA A 39 -7.96 16.14 8.15
C ALA A 39 -7.79 16.54 6.66
N VAL A 40 -7.26 15.63 5.83
CA VAL A 40 -7.15 15.83 4.38
C VAL A 40 -8.53 15.97 3.72
N LEU A 41 -9.49 15.12 4.10
CA LEU A 41 -10.85 15.17 3.56
C LEU A 41 -11.58 16.46 3.96
N ILE A 42 -11.43 16.90 5.21
CA ILE A 42 -12.04 18.15 5.70
C ILE A 42 -11.50 19.35 4.93
N PHE A 43 -10.18 19.40 4.71
CA PHE A 43 -9.57 20.47 3.91
C PHE A 43 -10.12 20.52 2.48
N HIS A 44 -10.29 19.36 1.85
CA HIS A 44 -10.84 19.30 0.49
C HIS A 44 -12.33 19.70 0.44
N ALA A 45 -13.12 19.36 1.47
CA ALA A 45 -14.54 19.66 1.52
C ALA A 45 -14.85 21.11 1.91
N PHE A 46 -14.03 21.72 2.77
CA PHE A 46 -14.21 23.08 3.27
C PHE A 46 -12.89 23.86 3.24
N PRO A 47 -12.42 24.26 2.04
CA PRO A 47 -11.11 24.89 1.87
C PRO A 47 -10.99 26.26 2.55
N THR A 48 -12.10 26.92 2.86
CA THR A 48 -12.15 28.24 3.51
C THR A 48 -11.99 28.20 5.03
N VAL A 49 -11.99 27.02 5.65
CA VAL A 49 -11.97 26.87 7.12
C VAL A 49 -10.57 26.58 7.65
N LEU A 50 -9.67 26.04 6.81
CA LEU A 50 -8.30 25.66 7.20
C LEU A 50 -7.33 25.90 6.03
N ASP A 51 -6.43 26.88 6.12
CA ASP A 51 -5.42 27.18 5.09
C ASP A 51 -4.21 26.21 5.09
N GLY A 52 -4.38 24.97 5.58
CA GLY A 52 -3.29 24.05 5.96
C GLY A 52 -3.42 22.61 5.46
N GLY A 53 -4.10 22.38 4.35
CA GLY A 53 -4.46 21.03 3.88
C GLY A 53 -3.33 20.03 3.63
N PHE A 54 -2.14 20.54 3.33
CA PHE A 54 -0.96 19.71 3.07
C PHE A 54 -0.43 19.04 4.34
N VAL A 55 -0.66 19.64 5.52
CA VAL A 55 -0.18 19.11 6.80
C VAL A 55 -0.75 17.72 7.09
N GLY A 56 -2.01 17.46 6.72
CA GLY A 56 -2.62 16.13 6.88
C GLY A 56 -1.97 15.07 6.01
N VAL A 57 -1.58 15.44 4.78
CA VAL A 57 -0.88 14.56 3.84
C VAL A 57 0.53 14.23 4.34
N ASP A 58 1.26 15.24 4.81
CA ASP A 58 2.62 15.07 5.35
C ASP A 58 2.63 14.15 6.57
N ILE A 59 1.71 14.36 7.51
CA ILE A 59 1.55 13.52 8.71
C ILE A 59 1.21 12.07 8.32
N PHE A 60 0.30 11.88 7.36
CA PHE A 60 -0.07 10.55 6.87
C PHE A 60 1.14 9.80 6.30
N PHE A 61 1.96 10.47 5.49
CA PHE A 61 3.15 9.88 4.89
C PHE A 61 4.23 9.56 5.94
N VAL A 62 4.47 10.45 6.90
CA VAL A 62 5.44 10.22 7.99
C VAL A 62 5.05 9.01 8.84
N ILE A 63 3.79 8.92 9.28
CA ILE A 63 3.30 7.78 10.09
C ILE A 63 3.37 6.48 9.30
N SER A 64 2.98 6.53 8.02
CA SER A 64 3.07 5.35 7.14
C SER A 64 4.53 4.91 7.00
N GLY A 65 5.46 5.82 6.73
CA GLY A 65 6.89 5.54 6.64
C GLY A 65 7.46 4.87 7.89
N TYR A 66 7.11 5.38 9.07
CA TYR A 66 7.51 4.78 10.35
C TYR A 66 7.07 3.32 10.49
N LEU A 67 5.80 3.02 10.21
CA LEU A 67 5.26 1.66 10.30
C LEU A 67 5.94 0.72 9.30
N ILE A 68 6.18 1.22 8.09
CA ILE A 68 6.84 0.49 7.02
C ILE A 68 8.27 0.08 7.43
N SER A 69 9.06 1.05 7.91
CA SER A 69 10.44 0.81 8.38
C SER A 69 10.46 -0.19 9.53
N LYS A 70 9.51 -0.09 10.47
CA LYS A 70 9.37 -1.06 11.57
C LYS A 70 9.09 -2.48 11.07
N VAL A 71 8.21 -2.63 10.08
CA VAL A 71 7.92 -3.95 9.48
C VAL A 71 9.17 -4.52 8.80
N ILE A 72 9.93 -3.69 8.09
CA ILE A 72 11.19 -4.12 7.46
C ILE A 72 12.20 -4.59 8.52
N LEU A 73 12.46 -3.77 9.54
CA LEU A 73 13.40 -4.10 10.63
C LEU A 73 13.02 -5.42 11.33
N THR A 74 11.75 -5.57 11.71
CA THR A 74 11.26 -6.79 12.37
C THR A 74 11.26 -8.03 11.48
N THR A 75 11.28 -7.88 10.15
CA THR A 75 11.36 -9.00 9.20
C THR A 75 12.82 -9.34 8.87
N LEU A 76 13.70 -8.34 8.86
CA LEU A 76 15.16 -8.53 8.75
C LEU A 76 15.71 -9.29 9.96
N GLU A 77 15.28 -8.94 11.17
CA GLU A 77 15.64 -9.67 12.41
C GLU A 77 15.20 -11.15 12.39
N LYS A 78 14.24 -11.50 11.53
CA LYS A 78 13.69 -12.86 11.41
C LYS A 78 14.23 -13.62 10.18
N GLU A 79 15.18 -13.05 9.43
CA GLU A 79 15.75 -13.60 8.18
C GLU A 79 14.70 -14.08 7.14
N THR A 80 13.47 -13.60 7.24
CA THR A 80 12.35 -13.98 6.37
C THR A 80 12.02 -12.87 5.36
N PHE A 81 12.93 -11.90 5.22
CA PHE A 81 12.69 -10.70 4.43
C PHE A 81 13.01 -10.91 2.96
N SER A 82 11.96 -10.88 2.13
CA SER A 82 12.04 -10.79 0.68
C SER A 82 11.61 -9.39 0.25
N ILE A 83 12.56 -8.61 -0.29
CA ILE A 83 12.30 -7.27 -0.86
C ILE A 83 11.23 -7.39 -1.95
N ALA A 84 11.34 -8.41 -2.81
CA ALA A 84 10.43 -8.64 -3.93
C ALA A 84 8.99 -8.84 -3.45
N ASP A 85 8.76 -9.66 -2.42
CA ASP A 85 7.40 -9.89 -1.91
C ASP A 85 6.84 -8.67 -1.17
N PHE A 86 7.70 -7.89 -0.54
CA PHE A 86 7.32 -6.66 0.12
C PHE A 86 6.85 -5.60 -0.89
N TYR A 87 7.60 -5.37 -1.96
CA TYR A 87 7.23 -4.42 -3.01
C TYR A 87 6.05 -4.93 -3.85
N SER A 88 5.99 -6.22 -4.17
CA SER A 88 4.87 -6.84 -4.91
C SER A 88 3.52 -6.57 -4.25
N ARG A 89 3.43 -6.73 -2.92
CA ARG A 89 2.21 -6.44 -2.15
C ARG A 89 1.82 -4.97 -2.16
N ARG A 90 2.80 -4.05 -2.16
CA ARG A 90 2.55 -2.61 -2.21
C ARG A 90 2.09 -2.15 -3.58
N ILE A 91 2.78 -2.60 -4.63
CA ILE A 91 2.44 -2.27 -6.01
C ILE A 91 1.01 -2.70 -6.29
N ARG A 92 0.64 -3.95 -5.98
CA ARG A 92 -0.73 -4.45 -6.22
C ARG A 92 -1.83 -3.65 -5.52
N ARG A 93 -1.49 -2.85 -4.49
CA ARG A 93 -2.44 -2.07 -3.70
C ARG A 93 -2.46 -0.57 -4.07
N ILE A 94 -1.34 0.00 -4.53
CA ILE A 94 -1.23 1.42 -4.92
C ILE A 94 -1.51 1.64 -6.42
N PHE A 95 -1.04 0.73 -7.27
CA PHE A 95 -1.24 0.78 -8.72
C PHE A 95 -2.71 0.88 -9.18
N PRO A 96 -3.68 0.17 -8.56
CA PRO A 96 -5.07 0.31 -8.97
C PRO A 96 -5.60 1.74 -8.77
N ALA A 97 -5.26 2.40 -7.64
CA ALA A 97 -5.67 3.78 -7.41
C ALA A 97 -5.03 4.74 -8.43
N LEU A 98 -3.75 4.53 -8.76
CA LEU A 98 -3.04 5.30 -9.78
C LEU A 98 -3.71 5.17 -11.16
N ILE A 99 -4.01 3.94 -11.59
CA ILE A 99 -4.69 3.69 -12.87
C ILE A 99 -6.06 4.35 -12.88
N THR A 100 -6.83 4.27 -11.79
CA THR A 100 -8.14 4.92 -11.71
C THR A 100 -8.03 6.43 -11.87
N VAL A 101 -7.11 7.09 -11.16
CA VAL A 101 -6.92 8.55 -11.29
C VAL A 101 -6.47 8.92 -12.70
N LEU A 102 -5.50 8.19 -13.27
CA LEU A 102 -5.04 8.44 -14.64
C LEU A 102 -6.16 8.25 -15.66
N ALA A 103 -6.97 7.19 -15.53
CA ALA A 103 -8.11 6.94 -16.39
C ALA A 103 -9.18 8.03 -16.23
N SER A 104 -9.49 8.45 -15.00
CA SER A 104 -10.42 9.54 -14.74
C SER A 104 -9.95 10.86 -15.35
N CYS A 105 -8.66 11.20 -15.21
CA CYS A 105 -8.07 12.38 -15.83
C CYS A 105 -8.11 12.29 -17.37
N LEU A 106 -7.85 11.12 -17.94
CA LEU A 106 -7.87 10.92 -19.39
C LEU A 106 -9.29 11.01 -19.96
N VAL A 107 -10.27 10.41 -19.28
CA VAL A 107 -11.69 10.48 -19.64
C VAL A 107 -12.22 11.91 -19.49
N PHE A 108 -11.88 12.59 -18.41
CA PHE A 108 -12.29 13.98 -18.20
C PHE A 108 -11.61 14.92 -19.21
N GLY A 109 -10.30 14.75 -19.44
CA GLY A 109 -9.55 15.49 -20.45
C GLY A 109 -10.10 15.30 -21.86
N TRP A 110 -10.44 14.06 -22.24
CA TRP A 110 -11.08 13.74 -23.51
C TRP A 110 -12.44 14.43 -23.71
N ASN A 111 -13.25 14.52 -22.64
CA ASN A 111 -14.57 15.15 -22.72
C ASN A 111 -14.52 16.68 -22.69
N THR A 112 -13.42 17.29 -22.20
CA THR A 112 -13.38 18.73 -21.88
C THR A 112 -12.31 19.52 -22.65
N MET A 113 -11.26 18.89 -23.18
CA MET A 113 -10.19 19.55 -23.97
C MET A 113 -10.06 19.00 -25.40
N LEU A 114 -9.95 19.93 -26.36
CA LEU A 114 -9.67 19.68 -27.77
C LEU A 114 -8.32 18.95 -27.91
N ALA A 115 -8.25 18.00 -28.85
CA ALA A 115 -7.26 16.93 -28.99
C ALA A 115 -5.74 17.29 -28.94
N ASP A 116 -5.37 18.57 -28.93
CA ASP A 116 -3.97 19.03 -28.98
C ASP A 116 -3.26 19.01 -27.61
N ASP A 117 -3.97 19.27 -26.50
CA ASP A 117 -3.38 19.23 -25.13
C ASP A 117 -3.25 17.80 -24.57
N LEU A 118 -4.05 16.85 -25.06
CA LEU A 118 -3.98 15.45 -24.68
C LEU A 118 -2.67 14.79 -25.17
N ALA A 119 -2.21 15.18 -26.35
CA ALA A 119 -0.94 14.72 -26.91
C ALA A 119 0.27 15.29 -26.14
N LEU A 120 0.16 16.50 -25.60
CA LEU A 120 1.17 17.13 -24.74
C LEU A 120 1.19 16.51 -23.33
N LEU A 121 0.04 16.16 -22.76
CA LEU A 121 -0.06 15.46 -21.48
C LEU A 121 0.49 14.03 -21.58
N ALA A 122 0.17 13.32 -22.66
CA ALA A 122 0.70 11.97 -22.93
C ALA A 122 2.23 11.98 -23.08
N LYS A 123 2.80 13.01 -23.71
CA LYS A 123 4.25 13.18 -23.82
C LYS A 123 4.94 13.44 -22.47
N HIS A 124 4.34 14.20 -21.55
CA HIS A 124 4.91 14.41 -20.21
C HIS A 124 4.80 13.16 -19.31
N VAL A 125 3.68 12.43 -19.40
CA VAL A 125 3.47 11.18 -18.65
C VAL A 125 4.39 10.05 -19.14
N LEU A 126 4.65 9.98 -20.46
CA LEU A 126 5.62 9.04 -21.04
C LEU A 126 7.08 9.52 -20.88
N GLY A 127 7.29 10.84 -20.77
CA GLY A 127 8.59 11.48 -20.67
C GLY A 127 9.22 11.38 -19.28
N GLY A 128 8.44 11.41 -18.20
CA GLY A 128 8.85 11.05 -16.82
C GLY A 128 10.13 11.67 -16.22
N GLY A 129 10.86 12.53 -16.93
CA GLY A 129 12.26 12.83 -16.64
C GLY A 129 12.67 14.30 -16.72
N ASP A 130 11.83 15.19 -17.25
CA ASP A 130 12.24 16.59 -17.43
C ASP A 130 11.32 17.52 -16.62
N ILE A 131 11.45 17.47 -15.30
CA ILE A 131 11.00 18.56 -14.42
C ILE A 131 12.23 19.15 -13.73
N CYS A 132 12.86 20.10 -14.40
CA CYS A 132 13.71 21.11 -13.79
C CYS A 132 13.25 22.47 -14.34
N ILE A 133 12.54 23.20 -13.48
CA ILE A 133 12.30 24.66 -13.42
C ILE A 133 11.89 25.34 -14.74
#